data_AF-A0A076EY57-F1
#
_entry.id   AF-A0A076EY57-F1
#
_cell.length_a   1.000
_cell.length_b   1.000
_cell.length_c   1.000
_cell.angle_alpha   90.00
_cell.angle_beta   90.00
_cell.angle_gamma   90.00
#
_symmetry.space_group_name_H-M   'P 1'
#
loop_
_entity.id
_entity.type
_entity.pdbx_description
1 polymer ?
#
loop_
_entity_poly.entity_id
_entity_poly.type
_entity_poly.pdbx_seq_one_letter_code
_entity_poly.pdbx_strand_id
1 'polypeptide(L)' 'MTASLTRNRVGDFVRRNNKHGYRTGQWAQIVMTVPSDGRDSWLVIYQDGETDLIPIDNHTHRYEFCSDPVDWRR' A
#
# COMPACT_ATOMS: atom_id res chain seq x y z
N MET A 1 -8.45 2.26 -18.37
CA MET A 1 -9.20 2.96 -17.29
C MET A 1 -9.02 2.21 -15.97
N THR A 2 -7.79 2.03 -15.48
CA THR A 2 -7.47 1.17 -14.32
C THR A 2 -6.82 1.93 -13.16
N ALA A 3 -6.16 3.08 -13.43
CA ALA A 3 -5.50 3.89 -12.42
C ALA A 3 -6.47 4.54 -11.41
N SER A 4 -7.72 4.78 -11.79
CA SER A 4 -8.72 5.41 -10.90
C SER A 4 -9.17 4.47 -9.77
N LEU A 5 -9.20 3.15 -10.01
CA LEU A 5 -9.59 2.15 -9.02
C LEU A 5 -8.48 1.87 -7.99
N THR A 6 -7.21 2.06 -8.35
CA THR A 6 -6.09 1.94 -7.41
C THR A 6 -5.95 3.14 -6.50
N ARG A 7 -6.38 4.33 -6.93
CA ARG A 7 -6.22 5.56 -6.14
C ARG A 7 -7.11 5.61 -4.89
N ASN A 8 -8.37 5.19 -4.99
CA ASN A 8 -9.32 5.23 -3.88
C ASN A 8 -9.34 3.93 -3.07
N ARG A 9 -8.26 3.69 -2.30
CA ARG A 9 -8.11 2.53 -1.43
C ARG A 9 -7.86 2.91 0.03
N VAL A 10 -8.24 4.12 0.42
CA VAL A 10 -8.12 4.57 1.81
C VAL A 10 -8.95 3.66 2.71
N GLY A 11 -8.33 3.14 3.76
CA GLY A 11 -8.91 2.14 4.66
C GLY A 11 -8.51 0.71 4.33
N ASP A 12 -8.22 0.39 3.06
CA ASP A 12 -7.71 -0.93 2.66
C ASP A 12 -6.29 -1.16 3.21
N PHE A 13 -5.91 -2.42 3.32
CA PHE A 13 -4.56 -2.86 3.56
C PHE A 13 -3.85 -3.18 2.25
N VAL A 14 -2.56 -2.89 2.20
CA VAL A 14 -1.67 -3.20 1.08
C VAL A 14 -0.44 -3.96 1.58
N ARG A 15 -0.01 -4.93 0.79
CA ARG A 15 1.23 -5.67 0.99
C ARG A 15 2.06 -5.67 -0.29
N ARG A 16 3.34 -5.36 -0.17
CA ARG A 16 4.31 -5.45 -1.28
C ARG A 16 4.80 -6.89 -1.44
N ASN A 17 4.74 -7.41 -2.66
CA ASN A 17 5.23 -8.75 -3.02
C ASN A 17 6.61 -8.76 -3.69
N ASN A 18 7.32 -7.63 -3.70
CA ASN A 18 8.64 -7.56 -4.33
C ASN A 18 9.67 -8.37 -3.57
N LYS A 19 10.34 -9.34 -4.22
CA LYS A 19 11.38 -10.20 -3.62
C LYS A 19 12.48 -9.47 -2.85
N HIS A 20 12.75 -8.20 -3.16
CA HIS A 20 13.80 -7.40 -2.52
C HIS A 20 13.31 -5.96 -2.29
N GLY A 21 12.89 -5.64 -1.07
CA GLY A 21 12.42 -4.32 -0.69
C GLY A 21 12.28 -4.18 0.82
N TYR A 22 12.35 -2.95 1.32
CA TYR A 22 12.06 -2.63 2.71
C TYR A 22 10.61 -3.03 3.04
N ARG A 23 10.43 -3.80 4.12
CA ARG A 23 9.13 -4.29 4.63
C ARG A 23 8.28 -5.06 3.61
N THR A 24 8.91 -5.69 2.61
CA THR A 24 8.24 -6.67 1.74
C THR A 24 7.53 -7.74 2.58
N GLY A 25 6.32 -8.13 2.17
CA GLY A 25 5.56 -9.20 2.81
C GLY A 25 4.80 -8.76 4.06
N GLN A 26 4.99 -7.53 4.54
CA GLN A 26 4.20 -6.97 5.63
C GLN A 26 2.97 -6.24 5.07
N TRP A 27 1.86 -6.38 5.79
CA TRP A 27 0.65 -5.61 5.55
C TRP A 27 0.76 -4.22 6.20
N ALA A 28 0.28 -3.22 5.50
CA ALA A 28 0.19 -1.84 5.97
C ALA A 28 -1.19 -1.27 5.59
N GLN A 29 -1.76 -0.41 6.43
CA GLN A 29 -3.04 0.23 6.11
C GLN A 29 -2.82 1.49 5.29
N ILE A 30 -3.58 1.67 4.21
CA ILE A 30 -3.59 2.89 3.42
C ILE A 30 -4.41 3.95 4.16
N VAL A 31 -3.74 5.02 4.58
CA VAL A 31 -4.36 6.10 5.35
C VAL A 31 -4.84 7.23 4.45
N MET A 32 -4.07 7.54 3.39
CA MET A 32 -4.44 8.56 2.40
C MET A 32 -3.60 8.42 1.14
N THR A 33 -4.00 9.14 0.09
CA THR A 33 -3.19 9.35 -1.11
C THR A 33 -2.54 10.73 -1.06
N VAL A 34 -1.24 10.78 -1.30
CA VAL A 34 -0.45 12.03 -1.34
C VAL A 34 0.36 12.12 -2.63
N PRO A 35 0.51 13.32 -3.22
CA PRO A 35 1.48 13.51 -4.29
C PRO A 35 2.90 13.50 -3.72
N SER A 36 3.79 12.73 -4.34
CA SER A 36 5.21 12.65 -3.98
C SER A 36 6.04 12.40 -5.24
N ASP A 37 7.11 13.19 -5.44
CA ASP A 37 8.04 12.99 -6.56
C ASP A 37 7.35 12.94 -7.94
N GLY A 38 6.37 13.82 -8.15
CA GLY A 38 5.64 13.93 -9.43
C GLY A 38 4.64 12.80 -9.72
N ARG A 39 4.38 11.90 -8.75
CA ARG A 39 3.43 10.80 -8.85
C ARG A 39 2.57 10.71 -7.58
N ASP A 40 1.44 10.02 -7.67
CA ASP A 40 0.66 9.70 -6.48
C ASP A 40 1.27 8.53 -5.73
N SER A 41 1.21 8.61 -4.40
CA SER A 41 1.63 7.57 -3.49
C SER A 41 0.56 7.34 -2.42
N TRP A 42 0.41 6.10 -1.97
CA TRP A 42 -0.30 5.80 -0.73
C TRP A 42 0.61 6.09 0.46
N LEU A 43 0.13 6.90 1.40
CA LEU A 43 0.68 6.94 2.75
C LEU A 43 0.13 5.74 3.51
N VAL A 44 1.02 4.88 3.97
CA VAL A 44 0.65 3.67 4.71
C VAL A 44 1.19 3.72 6.13
N ILE A 45 0.49 3.05 7.05
CA ILE A 45 0.95 2.80 8.41
C ILE A 45 1.08 1.30 8.66
N TYR A 46 2.23 0.90 9.19
CA TYR A 46 2.50 -0.47 9.62
C TYR A 46 2.05 -0.69 11.07
N GLN A 47 2.02 -1.95 11.49
CA GLN A 47 1.60 -2.35 12.84
C GLN A 47 2.41 -1.69 13.97
N ASP A 48 3.70 -1.44 13.76
CA ASP A 48 4.58 -0.80 14.73
C ASP A 48 4.43 0.73 14.76
N GLY A 49 3.50 1.28 13.98
CA GLY A 49 3.25 2.71 13.87
C GLY A 49 4.18 3.44 12.91
N GLU A 50 5.13 2.75 12.28
CA GLU A 50 5.96 3.36 11.24
C GLU A 50 5.11 3.66 10.00
N THR A 51 5.41 4.77 9.33
CA THR A 51 4.75 5.18 8.09
C THR A 51 5.69 5.12 6.91
N ASP A 52 5.19 4.71 5.75
CA ASP A 52 5.94 4.71 4.49
C ASP A 52 5.07 5.25 3.35
N LEU A 53 5.72 5.68 2.26
CA LEU A 53 5.08 6.09 1.03
C LEU A 53 5.25 5.00 -0.02
N ILE A 54 4.11 4.50 -0.53
CA ILE A 54 4.08 3.52 -1.60
C ILE A 54 3.62 4.17 -2.91
N PRO A 55 4.48 4.24 -3.95
CA PRO A 55 4.07 4.75 -5.24
C PRO A 55 2.87 3.97 -5.79
N ILE A 56 1.86 4.70 -6.25
CA ILE A 56 0.75 4.12 -7.01
C ILE A 56 1.27 3.89 -8.43
N ASP A 57 1.83 2.71 -8.67
CA ASP A 57 2.25 2.29 -10.00
C ASP A 57 1.25 1.29 -10.62
N ASN A 58 1.29 1.16 -11.95
CA ASN A 58 0.38 0.28 -12.70
C ASN A 58 0.80 -1.20 -12.65
N HIS A 59 1.79 -1.59 -11.84
CA HIS A 59 2.24 -2.98 -11.78
C HIS A 59 1.35 -3.79 -10.82
N THR A 60 0.21 -4.24 -11.35
CA THR A 60 -0.82 -5.02 -10.65
C THR A 60 -0.33 -6.29 -9.93
N HIS A 61 0.86 -6.79 -10.24
CA HIS A 61 1.43 -7.99 -9.61
C HIS A 61 2.37 -7.69 -8.42
N ARG A 62 2.65 -6.41 -8.12
CA ARG A 62 3.58 -6.03 -7.04
C ARG A 62 2.88 -5.80 -5.70
N TYR A 63 1.56 -5.63 -5.71
CA TYR A 63 0.78 -5.31 -4.52
C TYR A 63 -0.36 -6.31 -4.36
N GLU A 64 -0.55 -6.77 -3.14
CA GLU A 64 -1.77 -7.40 -2.69
C GLU A 64 -2.57 -6.41 -1.87
N PHE A 65 -3.90 -6.50 -1.96
CA PHE A 65 -4.83 -5.65 -1.23
C PHE A 65 -5.82 -6.49 -0.44
N CYS A 66 -6.20 -6.01 0.74
CA CYS A 66 -7.23 -6.62 1.58
C CYS A 66 -8.11 -5.51 2.15
N SER A 67 -9.43 -5.62 1.99
CA SER A 67 -10.38 -4.65 2.55
C SER A 67 -10.85 -5.02 3.96
N ASP A 68 -10.65 -6.27 4.37
CA ASP A 68 -10.90 -6.70 5.74
C ASP A 68 -9.71 -6.33 6.64
N PRO A 69 -9.94 -6.08 7.94
CA PRO A 69 -8.89 -5.96 8.93
C PRO A 69 -8.00 -7.21 8.84
N VAL A 70 -6.79 -7.03 8.32
CA VAL A 70 -5.85 -8.14 8.26
C VAL A 70 -5.43 -8.43 9.70
N ASP A 71 -5.53 -9.70 10.11
CA ASP A 71 -4.94 -10.14 11.36
C ASP A 71 -3.44 -9.85 11.28
N TRP A 72 -2.98 -8.78 11.94
CA TRP A 72 -1.56 -8.41 12.04
C TRP A 72 -0.73 -9.46 12.81
N ARG A 73 -1.31 -10.61 13.14
CA ARG A 73 -0.77 -11.65 14.02
C ARG A 73 -0.38 -12.94 13.30
N ARG A 74 -0.51 -13.04 11.97
CA ARG A 74 -0.14 -14.25 11.22
C ARG A 74 1.00 -14.05 10.24
#